data_AF-A0A972NQ49-F1
#
_entry.id   AF-A0A972NQ49-F1
#
_cell.length_a   1.000
_cell.length_b   1.000
_cell.length_c   1.000
_cell.angle_alpha   90.00
_cell.angle_beta   90.00
_cell.angle_gamma   90.00
#
_symmetry.space_group_name_H-M   'P 1'
#
loop_
_entity.id
_entity.type
_entity.pdbx_description
1 polymer ?
#
loop_
_entity_poly.entity_id
_entity_poly.type
_entity_poly.pdbx_seq_one_letter_code
_entity_poly.pdbx_strand_id
1 'polypeptide(L)'
;MSNRATQILPQNPSAQSLGAPLACVQGTISKVFLSPEFHNNANHQHFVIKIDKVLKFEGGTQNLTGTEVFVAVRFGDSEGLAQEIPGLQVGQPIEVQGEYISDASAYPTEDNSNPVLPVLHFTHHPVGYVKYQGQSYS
;
A
#
# COMPACT_ATOMS: atom_id res chain seq x y z
N MET A 1 -0.54 -2.61 25.20
CA MET A 1 -0.93 -2.25 23.84
C MET A 1 0.33 -1.77 23.12
N SER A 2 0.93 -2.58 22.23
CA SER A 2 2.16 -2.19 21.53
C SER A 2 1.87 -1.21 20.41
N ASN A 3 2.42 0.00 20.52
CA ASN A 3 2.44 1.00 19.46
C ASN A 3 3.35 0.52 18.33
N ARG A 4 2.80 -0.21 17.36
CA ARG A 4 3.51 -0.56 16.11
C ARG A 4 3.89 0.65 15.25
N ALA A 5 3.27 1.81 15.49
CA ALA A 5 3.56 3.06 14.79
C ALA A 5 5.01 3.58 14.95
N THR A 6 5.78 3.02 15.89
CA THR A 6 7.19 3.38 16.12
C THR A 6 8.17 2.20 15.95
N GLN A 7 7.68 1.00 15.59
CA GLN A 7 8.55 -0.16 15.41
C GLN A 7 8.66 -0.53 13.93
N ILE A 8 9.90 -0.47 13.44
CA ILE A 8 10.31 -1.05 12.16
C ILE A 8 10.06 -2.55 12.26
N LEU A 9 9.12 -3.08 11.46
CA LEU A 9 9.17 -4.50 11.12
C LEU A 9 10.51 -4.71 10.40
N PRO A 10 11.40 -5.60 10.87
CA PRO A 10 12.69 -5.80 10.24
C PRO A 10 12.45 -6.12 8.77
N GLN A 11 12.93 -5.23 7.89
CA GLN A 11 12.94 -5.49 6.46
C GLN A 11 13.81 -6.72 6.25
N ASN A 12 13.21 -7.82 5.80
CA ASN A 12 13.98 -8.78 5.06
C ASN A 12 14.17 -8.16 3.67
N PRO A 13 15.40 -7.85 3.24
CA PRO A 13 15.65 -7.44 1.87
C PRO A 13 15.31 -8.62 0.97
N SER A 14 14.06 -8.68 0.50
CA SER A 14 13.69 -9.66 -0.51
C SER A 14 14.29 -9.20 -1.84
N ALA A 15 14.64 -10.16 -2.68
CA ALA A 15 15.11 -9.90 -4.04
C ALA A 15 14.06 -9.18 -4.92
N GLN A 16 12.82 -9.02 -4.44
CA GLN A 16 11.72 -8.40 -5.16
C GLN A 16 11.52 -6.92 -4.78
N SER A 17 12.11 -6.45 -3.66
CA SER A 17 12.10 -5.02 -3.28
C SER A 17 12.69 -4.16 -4.40
N LEU A 18 12.03 -3.05 -4.73
CA LEU A 18 12.52 -2.13 -5.75
C LEU A 18 13.60 -1.20 -5.22
N GLY A 19 13.88 -1.23 -3.91
CA GLY A 19 14.76 -0.26 -3.24
C GLY A 19 14.20 1.16 -3.27
N ALA A 20 12.91 1.32 -3.55
CA ALA A 20 12.22 2.61 -3.57
C ALA A 20 12.02 3.14 -2.13
N PRO A 21 11.80 4.45 -1.96
CA PRO A 21 11.54 5.04 -0.65
C PRO A 21 10.40 4.35 0.10
N LEU A 22 10.59 4.01 1.37
CA LEU A 22 9.57 3.33 2.18
C LEU A 22 8.70 4.36 2.91
N ALA A 23 7.41 4.39 2.62
CA ALA A 23 6.45 5.28 3.25
C ALA A 23 5.51 4.50 4.18
N CYS A 24 5.34 4.99 5.41
CA CYS A 24 4.30 4.60 6.34
C CYS A 24 3.37 5.79 6.53
N VAL A 25 2.09 5.63 6.20
CA VAL A 25 1.11 6.71 6.14
C VAL A 25 -0.21 6.31 6.78
N GLN A 26 -0.93 7.31 7.27
CA GLN A 26 -2.34 7.23 7.61
C GLN A 26 -3.13 8.03 6.60
N GLY A 27 -4.28 7.50 6.21
CA GLY A 27 -5.13 8.13 5.21
C GLY A 27 -6.57 7.67 5.29
N THR A 28 -7.35 8.17 4.35
CA THR A 28 -8.76 7.85 4.18
C THR A 28 -8.94 7.17 2.82
N ILE A 29 -9.63 6.03 2.78
CA ILE A 29 -9.93 5.32 1.53
C ILE A 29 -10.81 6.21 0.65
N SER A 30 -10.34 6.59 -0.54
CA SER A 30 -11.12 7.39 -1.50
C SER A 30 -11.77 6.55 -2.59
N LYS A 31 -11.25 5.35 -2.88
CA LYS A 31 -11.83 4.41 -3.85
C LYS A 31 -11.51 2.97 -3.49
N VAL A 32 -12.44 2.06 -3.74
CA VAL A 32 -12.23 0.60 -3.68
C VAL A 32 -12.65 0.02 -5.03
N PHE A 33 -11.84 -0.87 -5.58
CA PHE A 33 -12.13 -1.52 -6.87
C PHE A 33 -12.84 -2.86 -6.62
N LEU A 34 -13.83 -3.18 -7.45
CA LEU A 34 -14.78 -4.28 -7.21
C LEU A 34 -14.23 -5.66 -7.58
N SER A 35 -13.11 -5.73 -8.29
CA SER A 35 -12.54 -6.98 -8.76
C SER A 35 -11.03 -6.95 -8.59
N PRO A 36 -10.43 -7.99 -7.99
CA PRO A 36 -8.99 -8.17 -8.01
C PRO A 36 -8.45 -8.20 -9.43
N GLU A 37 -7.34 -7.51 -9.68
CA GLU A 37 -6.62 -7.63 -10.94
C GLU A 37 -5.71 -8.86 -10.87
N PHE A 38 -5.76 -9.72 -11.89
CA PHE A 38 -4.76 -10.78 -12.05
C PHE A 38 -3.61 -10.26 -12.92
N HIS A 39 -2.51 -9.90 -12.27
CA HIS A 39 -1.34 -9.30 -12.90
C HIS A 39 -0.05 -9.93 -12.35
N ASN A 40 0.99 -10.09 -13.18
CA ASN A 40 2.24 -10.75 -12.80
C ASN A 40 2.05 -12.13 -12.13
N ASN A 41 1.10 -12.92 -12.63
CA ASN A 41 0.72 -14.23 -12.09
C ASN A 41 0.23 -14.20 -10.64
N ALA A 42 -0.32 -13.09 -10.18
CA ALA A 42 -0.87 -12.96 -8.83
C ALA A 42 -2.12 -12.09 -8.79
N ASN A 43 -2.99 -12.35 -7.81
CA ASN A 43 -4.16 -11.50 -7.56
C ASN A 43 -3.73 -10.27 -6.75
N HIS A 44 -4.24 -9.11 -7.14
CA HIS A 44 -4.02 -7.86 -6.43
C HIS A 44 -5.36 -7.23 -6.07
N GLN A 45 -5.54 -6.91 -4.78
CA GLN A 45 -6.64 -6.08 -4.33
C GLN A 45 -6.23 -4.62 -4.45
N HIS A 46 -7.06 -3.82 -5.13
CA HIS A 46 -6.77 -2.42 -5.43
C HIS A 46 -7.70 -1.48 -4.68
N PHE A 47 -7.12 -0.36 -4.23
CA PHE A 47 -7.84 0.77 -3.66
C PHE A 47 -7.00 2.04 -3.75
N VAL A 48 -7.64 3.20 -3.56
CA VAL A 48 -6.96 4.50 -3.48
C VAL A 48 -7.19 5.06 -2.09
N ILE A 49 -6.15 5.66 -1.52
CA ILE A 49 -6.25 6.44 -0.29
C ILE A 49 -5.82 7.88 -0.56
N LYS A 50 -6.43 8.82 0.16
CA LYS A 50 -5.87 10.15 0.36
C LYS A 50 -5.02 10.15 1.63
N ILE A 51 -3.76 10.57 1.54
CA ILE A 51 -2.85 10.61 2.69
C ILE A 51 -3.22 11.79 3.59
N ASP A 52 -3.59 11.50 4.84
CA ASP A 52 -3.89 12.50 5.85
C ASP A 52 -2.66 12.83 6.71
N LYS A 53 -1.77 11.86 6.89
CA LYS A 53 -0.54 12.01 7.68
C LYS A 53 0.54 11.05 7.23
N VAL A 54 1.77 11.57 7.08
CA VAL A 54 2.97 10.75 6.93
C VAL A 54 3.53 10.40 8.31
N LEU A 55 3.59 9.12 8.66
CA LEU A 55 4.19 8.65 9.91
C LEU A 55 5.70 8.48 9.78
N LYS A 56 6.15 7.97 8.63
CA LYS A 56 7.56 7.74 8.31
C LYS A 56 7.77 7.77 6.81
N PHE A 57 8.89 8.31 6.35
CA PHE A 57 9.28 8.23 4.94
C PHE A 57 10.80 8.10 4.82
N GLU A 58 11.28 6.88 4.59
CA GLU A 58 12.72 6.59 4.49
C GLU A 58 13.16 6.62 3.03
N GLY A 59 14.22 7.38 2.72
CA GLY A 59 14.73 7.55 1.36
C GLY A 59 13.96 8.58 0.51
N GLY A 60 12.90 9.19 1.05
CA GLY A 60 12.15 10.25 0.39
C GLY A 60 12.10 11.53 1.22
N THR A 61 11.87 12.67 0.57
CA THR A 61 11.87 14.01 1.21
C THR A 61 10.62 14.83 0.90
N GLN A 62 9.82 14.45 -0.09
CA GLN A 62 8.59 15.16 -0.41
C GLN A 62 7.51 15.01 0.67
N ASN A 63 6.68 16.05 0.83
CA ASN A 63 5.47 15.96 1.64
C ASN A 63 4.37 15.24 0.84
N LEU A 64 3.92 14.10 1.34
CA LEU A 64 2.86 13.30 0.71
C LEU A 64 1.46 13.63 1.23
N THR A 65 1.32 14.54 2.20
CA THR A 65 0.02 14.88 2.80
C THR A 65 -0.89 15.52 1.76
N GLY A 66 -2.11 15.01 1.63
CA GLY A 66 -3.10 15.43 0.65
C GLY A 66 -3.04 14.69 -0.68
N THR A 67 -1.98 13.93 -0.94
CA THR A 67 -1.81 13.14 -2.16
C THR A 67 -2.73 11.93 -2.17
N GLU A 68 -3.36 11.66 -3.31
CA GLU A 68 -4.01 10.38 -3.57
C GLU A 68 -2.98 9.36 -4.08
N VAL A 69 -2.94 8.19 -3.45
CA VAL A 69 -2.04 7.11 -3.84
C VAL A 69 -2.81 5.82 -4.06
N PHE A 70 -2.44 5.12 -5.12
CA PHE A 70 -2.93 3.80 -5.45
C PHE A 70 -2.22 2.75 -4.60
N VAL A 71 -2.98 1.80 -4.06
CA VAL A 71 -2.46 0.73 -3.22
C VAL A 71 -2.79 -0.60 -3.87
N ALA A 72 -1.78 -1.45 -4.01
CA ALA A 72 -1.91 -2.80 -4.53
C ALA A 72 -1.43 -3.83 -3.50
N VAL A 73 -2.35 -4.68 -3.06
CA VAL A 73 -2.08 -5.75 -2.08
C VAL A 73 -2.19 -7.09 -2.78
N ARG A 74 -1.06 -7.81 -2.91
CA ARG A 74 -1.07 -9.18 -3.44
C ARG A 74 -1.75 -10.13 -2.47
N PHE A 75 -2.52 -11.09 -2.98
CA PHE A 75 -3.10 -12.15 -2.16
C PHE A 75 -3.31 -13.47 -2.91
N GLY A 76 -3.55 -14.53 -2.13
CA GLY A 76 -3.88 -15.87 -2.63
C GLY A 76 -2.67 -16.76 -2.92
N ASP A 77 -1.46 -16.35 -2.54
CA ASP A 77 -0.23 -17.13 -2.67
C ASP A 77 0.77 -16.85 -1.53
N SER A 78 1.95 -17.48 -1.58
CA SER A 78 2.97 -17.39 -0.53
C SER A 78 3.67 -16.04 -0.43
N GLU A 79 3.54 -15.19 -1.44
CA GLU A 79 4.20 -13.89 -1.51
C GLU A 79 3.25 -12.76 -1.13
N GLY A 80 1.97 -13.05 -0.88
CA GLY A 80 0.91 -12.10 -0.54
C GLY A 80 0.17 -12.44 0.74
N LEU A 81 -0.97 -11.78 0.94
CA LEU A 81 -1.93 -12.17 1.98
C LEU A 81 -2.60 -13.50 1.62
N ALA A 82 -3.08 -14.25 2.61
CA ALA A 82 -3.85 -15.47 2.35
C ALA A 82 -5.16 -15.19 1.57
N GLN A 83 -5.76 -14.03 1.79
CA GLN A 83 -6.98 -13.55 1.17
C GLN A 83 -7.00 -12.02 1.14
N GLU A 84 -7.94 -11.45 0.40
CA GLU A 84 -8.23 -10.01 0.39
C GLU A 84 -8.48 -9.44 1.79
N ILE A 85 -8.26 -8.14 1.94
CA ILE A 85 -8.67 -7.40 3.13
C ILE A 85 -10.20 -7.25 3.07
N PRO A 86 -10.94 -7.86 4.01
CA PRO A 86 -12.40 -7.86 3.95
C PRO A 86 -12.97 -6.49 4.32
N GLY A 87 -14.00 -6.08 3.59
CA GLY A 87 -14.84 -4.94 3.97
C GLY A 87 -14.16 -3.57 3.87
N LEU A 88 -13.19 -3.40 2.95
CA LEU A 88 -12.67 -2.07 2.59
C LEU A 88 -13.83 -1.18 2.13
N GLN A 89 -13.89 0.04 2.67
CA GLN A 89 -14.97 0.99 2.40
C GLN A 89 -14.44 2.40 2.24
N VAL A 90 -14.95 3.11 1.23
CA VAL A 90 -14.67 4.53 1.02
C VAL A 90 -15.05 5.34 2.27
N GLY A 91 -14.20 6.30 2.62
CA GLY A 91 -14.36 7.17 3.79
C GLY A 91 -13.82 6.57 5.09
N GLN A 92 -13.43 5.30 5.12
CA GLN A 92 -12.86 4.69 6.32
C GLN A 92 -11.36 5.00 6.46
N PRO A 93 -10.87 5.17 7.71
CA PRO A 93 -9.45 5.39 7.98
C PRO A 93 -8.66 4.10 7.79
N ILE A 94 -7.43 4.25 7.32
CA ILE A 94 -6.49 3.14 7.10
C ILE A 94 -5.06 3.60 7.36
N GLU A 95 -4.23 2.67 7.81
CA GLU A 95 -2.78 2.86 7.91
C GLU A 95 -2.10 1.85 7.00
N VAL A 96 -1.12 2.32 6.23
CA VAL A 96 -0.47 1.52 5.20
C VAL A 96 1.01 1.83 5.19
N GLN A 97 1.82 0.78 5.04
CA GLN A 97 3.25 0.90 4.78
C GLN A 97 3.58 0.17 3.49
N GLY A 98 4.37 0.80 2.63
CA GLY A 98 4.85 0.21 1.38
C GLY A 98 5.96 1.03 0.74
N GLU A 99 6.50 0.51 -0.35
CA GLU A 99 7.42 1.24 -1.23
C GLU A 99 6.66 2.28 -2.03
N TYR A 100 7.06 3.55 -1.91
CA TYR A 100 6.47 4.65 -2.65
C TYR A 100 7.11 4.78 -4.03
N ILE A 101 6.28 4.68 -5.06
CA ILE A 101 6.64 4.91 -6.45
C ILE A 101 5.87 6.15 -6.92
N SER A 102 6.58 7.20 -7.36
CA SER A 102 5.93 8.40 -7.88
C SER A 102 5.14 8.11 -9.16
N ASP A 103 4.14 8.93 -9.45
CA ASP A 103 3.38 8.91 -10.72
C ASP A 103 4.27 8.88 -11.97
N ALA A 104 5.39 9.61 -11.99
CA ALA A 104 6.36 9.62 -13.09
C ALA A 104 7.06 8.27 -13.34
N SER A 105 6.97 7.33 -12.40
CA SER A 105 7.62 6.01 -12.46
C SER A 105 6.65 4.86 -12.26
N ALA A 106 5.39 5.16 -11.90
CA ALA A 106 4.35 4.16 -11.74
C ALA A 106 3.96 3.58 -13.10
N TYR A 107 3.90 2.25 -13.16
CA TYR A 107 3.41 1.56 -14.35
C TYR A 107 1.88 1.64 -14.40
N PRO A 108 1.28 2.04 -15.54
CA PRO A 108 -0.17 2.08 -15.68
C PRO A 108 -0.77 0.67 -15.63
N THR A 109 -1.81 0.49 -14.81
CA THR A 109 -2.65 -0.73 -14.79
C THR A 109 -4.06 -0.42 -15.27
N GLU A 110 -4.94 -1.43 -15.38
CA GLU A 110 -6.36 -1.19 -15.72
C GLU A 110 -7.00 -0.19 -14.75
N ASP A 111 -6.71 -0.36 -13.45
CA ASP A 111 -7.25 0.47 -12.38
C ASP A 111 -6.47 1.76 -12.11
N ASN A 112 -5.24 1.88 -12.63
CA ASN A 112 -4.32 3.01 -12.40
C ASN A 112 -3.75 3.59 -13.71
N SER A 113 -4.60 3.91 -14.69
CA SER A 113 -4.17 4.43 -16.01
C SER A 113 -4.71 5.81 -16.40
N ASN A 114 -5.73 6.33 -15.71
CA ASN A 114 -6.34 7.61 -16.09
C ASN A 114 -6.98 8.35 -14.89
N PRO A 115 -6.26 9.25 -14.20
CA PRO A 115 -4.81 9.48 -14.32
C PRO A 115 -4.00 8.33 -13.70
N VAL A 116 -2.71 8.26 -14.02
CA VAL A 116 -1.75 7.42 -13.28
C VAL A 116 -1.48 8.09 -11.93
N LEU A 117 -1.75 7.39 -10.84
CA LEU A 117 -1.44 7.83 -9.48
C LEU A 117 -0.10 7.27 -9.01
N PRO A 118 0.58 7.93 -8.06
CA PRO A 118 1.66 7.32 -7.30
C PRO A 118 1.18 6.05 -6.60
N VAL A 119 2.07 5.07 -6.43
CA VAL A 119 1.75 3.74 -5.92
C VAL A 119 2.45 3.49 -4.59
N LEU A 120 1.72 2.94 -3.62
CA LEU A 120 2.31 2.22 -2.49
C LEU A 120 2.34 0.73 -2.85
N HIS A 121 3.52 0.26 -3.23
CA HIS A 121 3.80 -1.13 -3.58
C HIS A 121 4.27 -1.91 -2.34
N PHE A 122 4.22 -3.25 -2.40
CA PHE A 122 4.56 -4.12 -1.28
C PHE A 122 3.90 -3.72 0.05
N THR A 123 2.61 -3.37 0.04
CA THR A 123 1.84 -3.17 1.27
C THR A 123 1.46 -4.50 1.96
N HIS A 124 2.38 -5.45 1.92
CA HIS A 124 2.31 -6.84 2.39
C HIS A 124 3.77 -7.35 2.53
N HIS A 125 3.97 -8.62 2.84
CA HIS A 125 5.29 -9.26 2.79
C HIS A 125 6.01 -8.86 1.48
N PRO A 126 7.27 -8.40 1.52
CA PRO A 126 8.24 -8.50 2.62
C PRO A 126 8.43 -7.23 3.46
N VAL A 127 7.91 -6.08 3.03
CA VAL A 127 8.32 -4.77 3.59
C VAL A 127 7.16 -3.92 4.08
N GLY A 128 5.91 -4.30 3.83
CA GLY A 128 4.76 -3.47 4.18
C GLY A 128 3.69 -4.20 4.96
N TYR A 129 2.63 -3.45 5.23
CA TYR A 129 1.45 -3.93 5.91
C TYR A 129 0.28 -3.00 5.62
N VAL A 130 -0.93 -3.51 5.86
CA VAL A 130 -2.14 -2.73 5.96
C VAL A 130 -2.71 -2.90 7.37
N LYS A 131 -3.17 -1.81 7.98
CA LYS A 131 -3.93 -1.84 9.21
C LYS A 131 -5.28 -1.17 8.98
N TYR A 132 -6.33 -1.97 9.12
CA TYR A 132 -7.71 -1.58 8.85
C TYR A 132 -8.63 -2.15 9.92
N GLN A 133 -9.54 -1.32 10.45
CA GLN A 133 -10.48 -1.68 11.53
C GLN A 133 -9.82 -2.40 12.74
N GLY A 134 -8.58 -2.02 13.07
CA GLY A 134 -7.82 -2.60 14.19
C GLY A 134 -7.10 -3.92 13.88
N GLN A 135 -7.32 -4.51 12.71
CA GLN A 135 -6.62 -5.70 12.23
C GLN A 135 -5.40 -5.31 11.41
N SER A 136 -4.30 -6.07 11.53
CA SER A 136 -3.11 -5.93 10.67
C SER A 136 -3.03 -7.08 9.68
N TYR A 137 -2.62 -6.75 8.45
CA TYR A 137 -2.42 -7.64 7.32
C TYR A 137 -0.99 -7.42 6.80
N SER A 138 -0.19 -8.48 6.71
CA SER A 138 1.20 -8.45 6.23
C SER A 138 1.59 -9.81 5.69
#